data_AF-A0A929NLE9-F1
#
_entry.id   AF-A0A929NLE9-F1
#
_cell.length_a   1.000
_cell.length_b   1.000
_cell.length_c   1.000
_cell.angle_alpha   90.00
_cell.angle_beta   90.00
_cell.angle_gamma   90.00
#
_symmetry.space_group_name_H-M   'P 1'
#
loop_
_entity.id
_entity.type
_entity.pdbx_description
1 polymer ?
#
loop_
_entity_poly.entity_id
_entity_poly.type
_entity_poly.pdbx_seq_one_letter_code
_entity_poly.pdbx_strand_id
1 'polypeptide(L)' 'MNKMNSQHYLILAEIEFWRTTLRTLEDSITEAEQERMHQVLILAQNKLIAFEMTAPRSALNAEMSVAYH' A
#
# COMPACT_ATOMS: atom_id res chain seq x y z
N MET A 1 11.75 8.29 -15.04
CA MET A 1 11.13 8.20 -13.70
C MET A 1 9.66 7.89 -13.93
N ASN A 2 9.26 6.63 -13.72
CA ASN A 2 7.85 6.24 -13.80
C ASN A 2 7.09 7.05 -12.74
N LYS A 3 6.11 7.84 -13.17
CA LYS A 3 5.24 8.59 -12.27
C LYS A 3 4.37 7.57 -11.52
N MET A 4 4.83 7.08 -10.37
CA MET A 4 3.96 6.38 -9.43
C MET A 4 2.78 7.31 -9.11
N ASN A 5 1.55 6.79 -9.27
CA ASN A 5 0.32 7.52 -8.99
C ASN A 5 0.32 7.99 -7.52
N SER A 6 -0.08 9.23 -7.25
CA SER A 6 -0.17 9.80 -5.89
C SER A 6 -1.01 8.92 -4.95
N GLN A 7 -2.03 8.23 -5.46
CA GLN A 7 -2.85 7.30 -4.68
C GLN A 7 -2.06 6.06 -4.23
N HIS A 8 -1.14 5.55 -5.06
CA HIS A 8 -0.28 4.42 -4.70
C HIS A 8 0.67 4.83 -3.55
N TYR A 9 1.28 6.02 -3.64
CA TYR A 9 2.14 6.54 -2.57
C TYR A 9 1.39 6.71 -1.24
N LEU A 10 0.16 7.23 -1.28
CA LEU A 10 -0.64 7.42 -0.08
C LEU A 10 -0.96 6.09 0.62
N ILE A 11 -1.28 5.04 -0.16
CA ILE A 11 -1.55 3.71 0.39
C ILE A 11 -0.29 3.11 1.03
N LEU A 12 0.88 3.25 0.37
CA LEU A 12 2.14 2.77 0.94
C LEU A 12 2.52 3.51 2.23
N ALA A 13 2.33 4.83 2.27
CA ALA A 13 2.58 5.64 3.46
C ALA A 13 1.64 5.24 4.61
N GLU A 14 0.36 4.96 4.33
CA GLU A 14 -0.60 4.46 5.32
C GLU A 14 -0.14 3.11 5.91
N ILE A 15 0.32 2.17 5.08
CA ILE A 15 0.85 0.87 5.52
C ILE A 15 2.10 1.04 6.39
N GLU A 16 3.03 1.89 5.98
CA GLU A 16 4.27 2.15 6.73
C GLU A 16 3.98 2.80 8.09
N PHE A 17 3.05 3.74 8.12
CA PHE A 17 2.57 4.36 9.36
C PHE A 17 2.08 3.29 10.34
N TRP A 18 1.10 2.46 9.95
CA TRP A 18 0.53 1.45 10.84
C TRP A 18 1.54 0.39 11.29
N ARG A 19 2.47 -0.03 10.42
CA ARG A 19 3.57 -0.94 10.78
C ARG A 19 4.51 -0.33 11.81
N THR A 20 4.77 0.97 11.71
CA THR A 20 5.64 1.67 12.66
C THR A 20 4.91 1.85 13.99
N THR A 21 3.65 2.30 13.96
CA THR A 21 2.83 2.45 15.16
C THR A 21 2.68 1.14 15.93
N LEU A 22 2.40 0.02 15.25
CA LEU A 22 2.33 -1.30 15.90
C LEU A 22 3.64 -1.65 16.61
N ARG A 23 4.79 -1.51 15.94
CA ARG A 23 6.11 -1.79 16.55
C ARG A 23 6.45 -0.87 17.71
N THR A 24 6.04 0.39 17.64
CA THR A 24 6.30 1.36 18.72
C THR A 24 5.41 1.12 19.93
N LEU A 25 4.17 0.67 19.71
CA LEU A 25 3.17 0.56 20.76
C LEU A 25 2.95 -0.87 21.28
N GLU A 26 3.60 -1.89 20.70
CA GLU A 26 3.39 -3.33 20.98
C GLU A 26 3.31 -3.67 22.48
N ASP A 27 4.22 -3.10 23.30
CA ASP A 27 4.27 -3.35 24.75
C ASP A 27 3.35 -2.43 25.58
N SER A 28 2.70 -1.45 24.96
CA SER A 28 1.96 -0.37 25.63
C SER A 28 0.45 -0.37 25.38
N ILE A 29 -0.03 -1.28 24.54
CA ILE A 29 -1.44 -1.42 24.17
C ILE A 29 -1.99 -2.76 24.63
N THR A 30 -3.31 -2.82 24.78
CA THR A 30 -4.01 -4.08 25.07
C THR A 30 -4.02 -4.98 23.85
N GLU A 31 -4.17 -6.30 24.05
CA GLU A 31 -4.32 -7.28 22.97
C GLU A 31 -5.48 -6.92 22.01
N ALA A 32 -6.60 -6.41 22.55
CA ALA A 32 -7.73 -5.97 21.74
C ALA A 32 -7.42 -4.74 20.87
N GLU A 33 -6.55 -3.83 21.34
CA GLU A 33 -6.09 -2.69 20.55
C GLU A 33 -5.10 -3.13 19.48
N GLN A 34 -4.18 -4.03 19.82
CA GLN A 34 -3.25 -4.64 18.89
C GLN A 34 -4.00 -5.35 17.76
N GLU A 35 -5.02 -6.15 18.08
CA GLU A 35 -5.86 -6.84 17.09
C GLU A 35 -6.55 -5.84 16.16
N ARG A 36 -7.17 -4.78 16.70
CA ARG A 36 -7.79 -3.73 15.87
C ARG A 36 -6.79 -3.05 14.94
N MET A 37 -5.58 -2.78 15.42
CA MET A 37 -4.52 -2.17 14.60
C MET A 37 -4.04 -3.12 13.50
N HIS A 38 -3.92 -4.42 13.78
CA HIS A 38 -3.64 -5.42 12.75
C HIS A 38 -4.75 -5.49 11.69
N GLN A 39 -6.02 -5.44 12.09
CA GLN A 39 -7.15 -5.39 11.15
C GLN A 39 -7.06 -4.15 10.24
N VAL A 40 -6.72 -2.97 10.78
CA VAL A 40 -6.52 -1.75 9.99
C VAL A 40 -5.36 -1.90 9.00
N LEU A 41 -4.24 -2.50 9.41
CA LEU A 41 -3.11 -2.76 8.53
C LEU A 41 -3.50 -3.70 7.37
N ILE A 42 -4.27 -4.75 7.65
CA ILE A 42 -4.79 -5.68 6.62
C ILE A 42 -5.70 -4.93 5.64
N LEU A 43 -6.56 -4.04 6.12
CA LEU A 43 -7.41 -3.22 5.25
C LEU A 43 -6.58 -2.32 4.33
N ALA A 44 -5.53 -1.67 4.84
CA ALA A 44 -4.63 -0.85 4.03
C ALA A 44 -3.90 -1.68 2.96
N GLN A 45 -3.46 -2.89 3.29
CA GLN A 45 -2.86 -3.83 2.33
C GLN A 45 -3.85 -4.27 1.25
N ASN A 46 -5.11 -4.54 1.62
CA ASN A 46 -6.15 -4.88 0.67
C ASN A 46 -6.46 -3.72 -0.29
N LYS A 47 -6.41 -2.46 0.18
CA LYS A 47 -6.52 -1.29 -0.71
C LYS A 47 -5.40 -1.27 -1.76
N LEU A 48 -4.18 -1.62 -1.38
CA LEU A 48 -3.04 -1.69 -2.31
C LEU A 48 -3.28 -2.75 -3.38
N ILE A 49 -3.65 -3.96 -2.98
CA ILE A 49 -3.93 -5.07 -3.90
C ILE A 49 -5.04 -4.68 -4.88
N ALA A 50 -6.16 -4.12 -4.39
CA ALA A 50 -7.26 -3.68 -5.24
C ALA A 50 -6.83 -2.58 -6.23
N PHE A 51 -6.00 -1.64 -5.78
CA PHE A 51 -5.43 -0.61 -6.64
C PHE A 51 -4.53 -1.20 -7.74
N GLU A 52 -3.67 -2.16 -7.41
CA GLU A 52 -2.78 -2.82 -8.37
C GLU A 52 -3.53 -3.71 -9.36
N MET A 53 -4.63 -4.35 -8.93
CA MET A 53 -5.48 -5.15 -9.80
C MET A 53 -6.32 -4.30 -10.77
N THR A 54 -6.67 -3.07 -10.38
CA THR A 54 -7.47 -2.15 -11.21
C THR A 54 -6.61 -1.22 -12.07
N ALA A 55 -5.31 -1.12 -11.79
CA ALA A 55 -4.37 -0.47 -12.69
C ALA A 55 -4.32 -1.24 -14.03
N PRO A 56 -4.70 -0.64 -15.16
CA PRO A 56 -4.64 -1.32 -16.44
C PRO A 56 -3.20 -1.76 -16.72
N ARG A 57 -2.97 -3.06 -16.94
CA ARG A 57 -1.69 -3.59 -17.46
C ARG A 57 -1.25 -2.89 -18.75
N SER A 58 -2.15 -2.19 -19.45
CA SER A 58 -1.86 -1.38 -20.64
C SER A 58 -0.99 -0.14 -20.39
N ALA A 59 -0.89 0.37 -19.15
CA ALA A 59 0.04 1.45 -18.82
C ALA A 59 1.50 0.98 -18.80
N LEU A 60 1.76 -0.31 -18.53
CA LEU A 60 3.09 -0.92 -18.58
C LEU A 60 3.52 -1.27 -20.02
N ASN A 61 2.57 -1.56 -20.91
CA ASN A 61 2.86 -1.87 -22.32
C ASN A 61 3.02 -0.61 -23.19
N ALA A 62 2.45 0.52 -22.77
CA ALA A 62 2.65 1.80 -23.46
C ALA A 62 4.11 2.30 -23.34
N GLU A 63 4.83 1.96 -22.27
CA GLU A 63 6.24 2.31 -22.11
C GLU A 63 7.19 1.36 -22.88
N MET A 64 6.81 0.08 -23.09
CA MET A 64 7.61 -0.86 -23.90
C MET A 64 7.41 -0.67 -25.42
N SER A 65 6.26 -0.18 -25.88
CA SER A 65 5.99 0.00 -27.31
C SER A 65 6.68 1.23 -27.92
N VAL A 66 7.19 2.16 -27.12
CA VAL A 66 7.93 3.35 -27.60
C VAL A 66 9.43 3.07 -27.73
N ALA A 67 9.94 1.97 -27.16
CA ALA A 67 11.34 1.56 -27.30
C ALA A 67 11.65 0.77 -28.59
N TYR A 68 10.64 0.46 -29.42
CA TYR A 68 10.78 -0.33 -30.66
C TYR A 68 10.28 0.40 -31.93
N HIS A 69 10.29 1.74 -31.93
CA HIS A 69 10.14 2.55 -33.14
C HIS A 69 11.29 3.52 -33.33
#